data_AF-A0A2G6PLY8-F1
#
_entry.id   AF-A0A2G6PLY8-F1
#
_cell.length_a   1.000
_cell.length_b   1.000
_cell.length_c   1.000
_cell.angle_alpha   90.00
_cell.angle_beta   90.00
_cell.angle_gamma   90.00
#
_symmetry.space_group_name_H-M   'P 1'
#
loop_
_entity.id
_entity.type
_entity.pdbx_description
1 polymer ?
#
loop_
_entity_poly.entity_id
_entity_poly.type
_entity_poly.pdbx_seq_one_letter_code
_entity_poly.pdbx_strand_id
1 'polypeptide(L)'
;MNVRDVYYNYSNISRIELSKKFILDYISKNPNNNYGLSVFAGEYIRILPFTKDYSIFETFLLGVDENNVTKFGSKYKNAVKNSLFAFDRNDEKGFVILLTDVSDDINDFKIEKNNNISFFIVGVGSETGGYIPVGRDFVGNIRYKVYNGKRVLSSININSINKLSNILESENIILNDFKDFGDIISLINDKFGITFDNVSLDDKFDNTRIILILSLLLFVFSIFYLGRKK
;
A
#
# COMPACT_ATOMS: atom_id res chain seq x y z
N MET A 1 15.01 0.60 5.09
CA MET A 1 14.35 -0.45 4.27
C MET A 1 15.28 -1.49 3.62
N ASN A 2 16.52 -1.18 3.22
CA ASN A 2 17.45 -2.21 2.68
C ASN A 2 18.12 -3.09 3.76
N VAL A 3 17.68 -3.03 5.01
CA VAL A 3 18.26 -3.82 6.10
C VAL A 3 17.74 -5.25 6.01
N ARG A 4 18.63 -6.21 6.25
CA ARG A 4 18.36 -7.65 6.24
C ARG A 4 18.29 -8.21 7.66
N ASP A 5 17.17 -7.94 8.33
CA ASP A 5 16.91 -8.30 9.72
C ASP A 5 15.52 -8.93 9.93
N VAL A 6 14.85 -9.32 8.84
CA VAL A 6 13.53 -9.93 8.85
C VAL A 6 13.55 -11.27 8.12
N TYR A 7 12.57 -12.13 8.41
CA TYR A 7 12.57 -13.51 7.95
C TYR A 7 11.39 -13.80 7.02
N TYR A 8 11.67 -14.60 6.00
CA TYR A 8 10.66 -15.18 5.11
C TYR A 8 11.03 -16.63 4.83
N ASN A 9 10.19 -17.58 5.25
CA ASN A 9 10.44 -19.02 5.10
C ASN A 9 11.87 -19.42 5.54
N TYR A 10 12.25 -19.01 6.75
CA TYR A 10 13.58 -19.28 7.36
C TYR A 10 14.78 -18.64 6.63
N SER A 11 14.55 -17.82 5.61
CA SER A 11 15.59 -17.06 4.91
C SER A 11 15.57 -15.60 5.37
N ASN A 12 16.76 -15.04 5.62
CA ASN A 12 16.90 -13.63 5.92
C ASN A 12 16.77 -12.81 4.62
N ILE A 13 15.79 -11.90 4.59
CA ILE A 13 15.50 -11.02 3.46
C ILE A 13 15.51 -9.55 3.90
N SER A 14 15.56 -8.65 2.94
CA SER A 14 15.46 -7.22 3.24
C SER A 14 14.04 -6.82 3.65
N ARG A 15 13.92 -5.78 4.49
CA ARG A 15 12.61 -5.21 4.87
C ARG A 15 11.79 -4.79 3.65
N ILE A 16 12.43 -4.26 2.60
CA ILE A 16 11.74 -3.91 1.34
C ILE A 16 11.22 -5.14 0.59
N GLU A 17 11.98 -6.24 0.54
CA GLU A 17 11.51 -7.50 -0.06
C GLU A 17 10.32 -8.07 0.73
N LEU A 18 10.38 -8.04 2.06
CA LEU A 18 9.27 -8.49 2.90
C LEU A 18 8.03 -7.61 2.68
N SER A 19 8.21 -6.29 2.60
CA SER A 19 7.15 -5.32 2.32
C SER A 19 6.46 -5.60 0.98
N LYS A 20 7.23 -5.84 -0.08
CA LYS A 20 6.66 -6.20 -1.40
C LYS A 20 5.84 -7.48 -1.32
N LYS A 21 6.37 -8.52 -0.65
CA LYS A 21 5.67 -9.79 -0.49
C LYS A 21 4.36 -9.61 0.28
N PHE A 22 4.37 -8.80 1.33
CA PHE A 22 3.17 -8.46 2.10
C PHE A 22 2.12 -7.76 1.22
N ILE A 23 2.54 -6.76 0.43
CA ILE A 23 1.63 -6.02 -0.46
C ILE A 23 1.02 -6.96 -1.51
N LEU A 24 1.82 -7.84 -2.12
CA LEU A 24 1.31 -8.83 -3.10
C LEU A 24 0.28 -9.77 -2.45
N ASP A 25 0.58 -10.30 -1.26
CA ASP A 25 -0.34 -11.19 -0.53
C ASP A 25 -1.65 -10.45 -0.18
N TYR A 26 -1.56 -9.20 0.30
CA TYR A 26 -2.71 -8.37 0.62
C TYR A 26 -3.62 -8.15 -0.59
N ILE A 27 -3.06 -7.74 -1.72
CA ILE A 27 -3.83 -7.43 -2.93
C ILE A 27 -4.42 -8.71 -3.53
N SER A 28 -3.67 -9.82 -3.54
CA SER A 28 -4.14 -11.10 -4.08
C SER A 28 -5.38 -11.63 -3.34
N LYS A 29 -5.47 -11.35 -2.03
CA LYS A 29 -6.61 -11.71 -1.17
C LYS A 29 -7.77 -10.72 -1.28
N ASN A 30 -7.54 -9.53 -1.84
CA ASN A 30 -8.53 -8.45 -1.93
C ASN A 30 -8.67 -7.92 -3.37
N PRO A 31 -9.02 -8.76 -4.36
CA PRO A 31 -8.93 -8.39 -5.78
C PRO A 31 -9.93 -7.31 -6.25
N ASN A 32 -10.97 -7.02 -5.46
CA ASN A 32 -12.07 -6.14 -5.89
C ASN A 32 -11.81 -4.64 -5.67
N ASN A 33 -10.71 -4.27 -5.02
CA ASN A 33 -10.38 -2.89 -4.67
C ASN A 33 -9.54 -2.18 -5.75
N ASN A 34 -9.54 -0.85 -5.70
CA ASN A 34 -8.62 -0.02 -6.47
C ASN A 34 -7.33 0.21 -5.67
N TYR A 35 -6.18 -0.02 -6.28
CA TYR A 35 -4.87 0.10 -5.63
C TYR A 35 -3.99 1.14 -6.32
N GLY A 36 -3.41 2.04 -5.53
CA GLY A 36 -2.34 2.93 -5.96
C GLY A 36 -1.03 2.57 -5.25
N LEU A 37 0.11 2.81 -5.91
CA LEU A 37 1.43 2.57 -5.34
C LEU A 37 2.22 3.87 -5.29
N SER A 38 2.72 4.21 -4.12
CA SER A 38 3.63 5.32 -3.92
C SER A 38 4.79 4.91 -3.04
N VAL A 39 5.96 5.47 -3.31
CA VAL A 39 7.19 5.20 -2.57
C VAL A 39 7.70 6.51 -2.00
N PHE A 40 8.26 6.45 -0.79
CA PHE A 40 8.80 7.64 -0.14
C PHE A 40 10.14 7.36 0.52
N ALA A 41 10.99 8.38 0.54
CA ALA A 41 12.13 8.53 1.42
C ALA A 41 12.30 10.04 1.69
N GLY A 42 13.33 10.68 1.14
CA GLY A 42 13.53 12.14 1.23
C GLY A 42 12.56 12.93 0.35
N GLU A 43 11.85 12.25 -0.53
CA GLU A 43 10.74 12.74 -1.37
C GLU A 43 9.67 11.65 -1.51
N TYR A 44 8.49 12.05 -1.99
CA TYR A 44 7.34 11.17 -2.24
C TYR A 44 7.13 11.07 -3.75
N ILE A 45 7.05 9.84 -4.27
CA ILE A 45 6.86 9.58 -5.69
C ILE A 45 5.69 8.61 -5.85
N ARG A 46 4.71 9.02 -6.66
CA ARG A 46 3.62 8.12 -7.09
C ARG A 46 4.13 7.28 -8.25
N ILE A 47 4.27 5.98 -8.03
CA ILE A 47 4.73 5.01 -9.03
C ILE A 47 3.56 4.57 -9.90
N LEU A 48 2.42 4.29 -9.26
CA LEU A 48 1.23 3.81 -9.93
C LEU A 48 0.00 4.57 -9.43
N PRO A 49 -0.77 5.21 -10.34
CA PRO A 49 -2.11 5.69 -10.03
C PRO A 49 -3.05 4.53 -9.63
N PHE A 50 -4.25 4.84 -9.14
CA PHE A 50 -5.22 3.82 -8.79
C PHE A 50 -5.57 2.92 -10.00
N THR A 51 -5.47 1.61 -9.80
CA THR A 51 -5.83 0.59 -10.79
C THR A 51 -6.47 -0.62 -10.13
N LYS A 52 -7.30 -1.36 -10.87
CA LYS A 52 -7.79 -2.71 -10.49
C LYS A 52 -6.94 -3.83 -11.08
N ASP A 53 -6.02 -3.50 -11.99
CA ASP A 53 -5.20 -4.48 -12.69
C ASP A 53 -4.07 -4.96 -11.78
N TYR A 54 -4.24 -6.18 -11.26
CA TYR A 54 -3.25 -6.84 -10.41
C TYR A 54 -1.91 -7.02 -11.12
N SER A 55 -1.91 -7.39 -12.41
CA SER A 55 -0.69 -7.67 -13.16
C SER A 55 0.14 -6.42 -13.40
N ILE A 56 -0.52 -5.29 -13.67
CA ILE A 56 0.15 -3.99 -13.74
C ILE A 56 0.71 -3.63 -12.36
N PHE A 57 -0.11 -3.75 -11.31
CA PHE A 57 0.34 -3.43 -9.95
C PHE A 57 1.57 -4.25 -9.54
N GLU A 58 1.52 -5.56 -9.74
CA GLU A 58 2.62 -6.49 -9.46
C GLU A 58 3.89 -6.09 -10.21
N THR A 59 3.79 -5.78 -11.51
CA THR A 59 4.95 -5.38 -12.33
C THR A 59 5.62 -4.13 -11.75
N PHE A 60 4.85 -3.09 -11.44
CA PHE A 60 5.37 -1.85 -10.88
C PHE A 60 5.94 -2.05 -9.47
N LEU A 61 5.28 -2.84 -8.62
CA LEU A 61 5.75 -3.15 -7.28
C LEU A 61 7.08 -3.93 -7.30
N LEU A 62 7.19 -4.94 -8.17
CA LEU A 62 8.42 -5.73 -8.29
C LEU A 62 9.59 -4.88 -8.77
N GLY A 63 9.33 -3.87 -9.61
CA GLY A 63 10.32 -2.87 -10.05
C GLY A 63 10.80 -1.89 -8.98
N VAL A 64 10.18 -1.85 -7.78
CA VAL A 64 10.58 -0.91 -6.73
C VAL A 64 11.91 -1.32 -6.07
N ASP A 65 12.92 -0.47 -6.04
CA ASP A 65 14.18 -0.67 -5.33
C ASP A 65 14.55 0.56 -4.47
N GLU A 66 15.67 0.45 -3.75
CA GLU A 66 16.22 1.55 -2.97
C GLU A 66 16.72 2.75 -3.79
N ASN A 67 16.88 2.59 -5.10
CA ASN A 67 17.38 3.64 -5.99
C ASN A 67 16.25 4.47 -6.60
N ASN A 68 14.98 4.04 -6.50
CA ASN A 68 13.86 4.83 -7.02
C ASN A 68 13.71 6.19 -6.34
N VAL A 69 14.22 6.36 -5.11
CA VAL A 69 14.19 7.64 -4.40
C VAL A 69 15.60 8.16 -4.21
N THR A 70 15.93 9.24 -4.93
CA THR A 70 17.30 9.79 -4.97
C THR A 70 17.67 10.56 -3.70
N LYS A 71 16.68 11.09 -2.98
CA LYS A 71 16.88 11.81 -1.72
C LYS A 71 16.80 10.87 -0.54
N PHE A 72 17.91 10.74 0.18
CA PHE A 72 17.95 10.05 1.47
C PHE A 72 17.19 10.83 2.57
N GLY A 73 16.75 10.12 3.60
CA GLY A 73 15.96 10.63 4.73
C GLY A 73 14.53 10.09 4.71
N SER A 74 13.77 10.25 5.78
CA SER A 74 12.36 9.83 5.84
C SER A 74 11.46 11.04 6.05
N LYS A 75 11.00 11.68 4.98
CA LYS A 75 10.05 12.81 5.06
C LYS A 75 8.61 12.31 5.22
N TYR A 76 8.33 11.67 6.35
CA TYR A 76 7.02 11.12 6.69
C TYR A 76 5.90 12.16 6.58
N LYS A 77 6.14 13.42 6.99
CA LYS A 77 5.16 14.53 6.87
C LYS A 77 4.73 14.74 5.42
N ASN A 78 5.68 14.72 4.48
CA ASN A 78 5.39 14.86 3.06
C ASN A 78 4.69 13.61 2.52
N ALA A 79 5.08 12.42 2.95
CA ALA A 79 4.43 11.19 2.54
C ALA A 79 2.95 11.18 2.94
N VAL A 80 2.64 11.47 4.20
CA VAL A 80 1.27 11.56 4.71
C VAL A 80 0.46 12.61 3.95
N LYS A 81 0.98 13.83 3.81
CA LYS A 81 0.27 14.93 3.13
C LYS A 81 -0.01 14.60 1.65
N ASN A 82 0.97 14.05 0.92
CA ASN A 82 0.77 13.70 -0.48
C ASN A 82 -0.11 12.46 -0.67
N SER A 83 -0.09 11.52 0.28
CA SER A 83 -1.03 10.40 0.28
C SER A 83 -2.47 10.89 0.45
N LEU A 84 -2.74 11.84 1.34
CA LEU A 84 -4.07 12.46 1.47
C LEU A 84 -4.52 13.11 0.16
N PHE A 85 -3.66 13.91 -0.47
CA PHE A 85 -3.95 14.53 -1.77
C PHE A 85 -4.18 13.52 -2.91
N ALA A 86 -3.78 12.25 -2.76
CA ALA A 86 -4.02 11.24 -3.78
C ALA A 86 -5.49 10.85 -3.91
N PHE A 87 -6.27 10.97 -2.84
CA PHE A 87 -7.70 10.60 -2.80
C PHE A 87 -8.63 11.80 -3.01
N ASP A 88 -8.11 13.02 -2.86
CA ASP A 88 -8.86 14.29 -2.79
C ASP A 88 -9.61 14.68 -4.09
N ARG A 89 -9.50 13.89 -5.15
CA ARG A 89 -10.12 14.18 -6.45
C ARG A 89 -11.52 13.59 -6.65
N ASN A 90 -11.97 12.65 -5.81
CA ASN A 90 -13.16 11.84 -6.11
C ASN A 90 -14.20 11.70 -4.98
N ASP A 91 -14.09 12.38 -3.83
CA ASP A 91 -14.95 12.12 -2.64
C ASP A 91 -14.97 10.64 -2.20
N GLU A 92 -13.98 9.87 -2.63
CA GLU A 92 -13.89 8.44 -2.40
C GLU A 92 -13.39 8.17 -0.97
N LYS A 93 -14.13 7.34 -0.25
CA LYS A 93 -13.62 6.78 1.00
C LYS A 93 -12.53 5.76 0.68
N GLY A 94 -11.45 5.78 1.44
CA GLY A 94 -10.34 4.86 1.24
C GLY A 94 -9.45 4.76 2.47
N PHE A 95 -8.41 3.96 2.36
CA PHE A 95 -7.39 3.88 3.40
C PHE A 95 -5.99 3.71 2.80
N VAL A 96 -5.00 4.10 3.59
CA VAL A 96 -3.59 4.05 3.23
C VAL A 96 -2.89 3.06 4.16
N ILE A 97 -2.31 2.00 3.58
CA ILE A 97 -1.36 1.14 4.29
C ILE A 97 0.03 1.76 4.16
N LEU A 98 0.59 2.22 5.27
CA LEU A 98 1.93 2.81 5.33
C LEU A 98 2.94 1.77 5.84
N LEU A 99 3.75 1.22 4.93
CA LEU A 99 4.87 0.35 5.29
C LEU A 99 6.13 1.18 5.53
N THR A 100 6.71 1.09 6.73
CA THR A 100 7.83 1.96 7.14
C THR A 100 8.65 1.33 8.27
N ASP A 101 9.93 1.67 8.37
CA ASP A 101 10.83 1.24 9.45
C ASP A 101 11.13 2.38 10.42
N VAL A 102 10.47 3.53 10.19
CA VAL A 102 10.61 4.85 10.86
C VAL A 102 11.90 4.96 11.67
N SER A 103 12.99 5.27 10.98
CA SER A 103 14.30 5.49 11.60
C SER A 103 14.46 6.85 12.27
N ASP A 104 13.58 7.80 11.94
CA ASP A 104 13.72 9.21 12.29
C ASP A 104 12.80 9.56 13.47
N ASP A 105 13.19 10.55 14.27
CA ASP A 105 12.32 11.06 15.33
C ASP A 105 11.08 11.73 14.74
N ILE A 106 9.92 11.23 15.13
CA ILE A 106 8.64 11.85 14.80
C ILE A 106 8.47 13.08 15.67
N ASN A 107 8.71 14.24 15.07
CA ASN A 107 8.35 15.54 15.62
C ASN A 107 6.86 15.80 15.41
N ASP A 108 6.23 16.42 16.39
CA ASP A 108 4.82 16.82 16.34
C ASP A 108 4.53 17.59 15.05
N PHE A 109 3.50 17.15 14.34
CA PHE A 109 2.94 17.89 13.21
C PHE A 109 1.44 17.69 13.19
N LYS A 110 0.74 18.78 12.87
CA LYS A 110 -0.70 18.74 12.69
C LYS A 110 -0.99 18.29 11.28
N ILE A 111 -1.91 17.34 11.16
CA ILE A 111 -2.49 16.92 9.90
C ILE A 111 -3.88 17.54 9.85
N GLU A 112 -4.22 18.14 8.71
CA GLU A 112 -5.61 18.51 8.44
C GLU A 112 -6.37 17.20 8.21
N LYS A 113 -7.21 16.87 9.18
CA LYS A 113 -7.93 15.61 9.23
C LYS A 113 -8.91 15.56 8.06
N ASN A 114 -8.69 14.64 7.13
CA ASN A 114 -9.67 14.28 6.11
C ASN A 114 -10.41 13.03 6.61
N ASN A 115 -11.67 13.19 6.99
CA ASN A 115 -12.47 12.11 7.59
C ASN A 115 -12.77 10.95 6.62
N ASN A 116 -12.45 11.08 5.33
CA ASN A 116 -12.71 10.06 4.32
C ASN A 116 -11.53 9.09 4.13
N ILE A 117 -10.34 9.40 4.69
CA ILE A 117 -9.12 8.63 4.46
C ILE A 117 -8.57 8.13 5.80
N SER A 118 -8.60 6.82 5.99
CA SER A 118 -7.99 6.18 7.16
C SER A 118 -6.54 5.77 6.88
N PHE A 119 -5.73 5.63 7.92
CA PHE A 119 -4.38 5.06 7.82
C PHE A 119 -4.29 3.74 8.59
N PHE A 120 -3.38 2.88 8.14
CA PHE A 120 -2.91 1.70 8.87
C PHE A 120 -1.40 1.62 8.72
N ILE A 121 -0.67 1.53 9.82
CA ILE A 121 0.80 1.58 9.79
C ILE A 121 1.36 0.17 9.99
N VAL A 122 2.18 -0.28 9.06
CA VAL A 122 2.94 -1.53 9.18
C VAL A 122 4.41 -1.19 9.37
N GLY A 123 4.88 -1.34 10.60
CA GLY A 123 6.27 -1.21 10.97
C GLY A 123 7.08 -2.40 10.50
N VAL A 124 7.98 -2.27 9.52
CA VAL A 124 8.73 -3.42 9.00
C VAL A 124 10.16 -3.44 9.54
N GLY A 125 10.54 -4.51 10.23
CA GLY A 125 11.88 -4.65 10.81
C GLY A 125 11.89 -5.32 12.19
N SER A 126 13.10 -5.56 12.70
CA SER A 126 13.33 -6.10 14.03
C SER A 126 13.84 -5.02 15.00
N GLU A 127 13.49 -5.15 16.29
CA GLU A 127 14.06 -4.36 17.38
C GLU A 127 15.57 -4.61 17.54
N THR A 128 16.02 -5.85 17.32
CA THR A 128 17.45 -6.19 17.32
C THR A 128 18.21 -5.49 16.19
N GLY A 129 17.49 -5.15 15.12
CA GLY A 129 18.00 -4.46 13.95
C GLY A 129 19.01 -5.27 13.12
N GLY A 130 19.56 -4.61 12.11
CA GLY A 130 20.58 -5.16 11.24
C GLY A 130 21.48 -4.10 10.63
N TYR A 131 22.62 -4.53 10.10
CA TYR A 131 23.53 -3.63 9.41
C TYR A 131 23.03 -3.28 8.01
N ILE A 132 23.17 -2.03 7.60
CA ILE A 132 22.71 -1.55 6.29
C ILE A 132 23.72 -2.00 5.21
N PRO A 133 23.35 -2.88 4.27
CA PRO A 133 24.22 -3.22 3.15
C PRO A 133 24.30 -2.04 2.16
N VAL A 134 25.47 -1.84 1.56
CA VAL A 134 25.73 -0.81 0.54
C VAL A 134 26.30 -1.39 -0.76
N GLY A 135 26.38 -2.72 -0.85
CA GLY A 135 26.87 -3.43 -2.02
C GLY A 135 27.74 -4.62 -1.65
N ARG A 136 28.54 -5.08 -2.60
CA ARG A 136 29.54 -6.14 -2.40
C ARG A 136 30.93 -5.64 -2.72
N ASP A 137 31.95 -6.24 -2.10
CA ASP A 137 33.34 -6.03 -2.49
C ASP A 137 33.69 -6.86 -3.75
N PHE A 138 34.91 -6.68 -4.25
CA PHE A 138 35.41 -7.42 -5.43
C PHE A 138 35.47 -8.94 -5.23
N VAL A 139 35.45 -9.42 -3.97
CA VAL A 139 35.50 -10.83 -3.60
C VAL A 139 34.09 -11.39 -3.31
N GLY A 140 33.06 -10.54 -3.39
CA GLY A 140 31.65 -10.91 -3.22
C GLY A 140 31.10 -10.76 -1.80
N ASN A 141 31.89 -10.31 -0.83
CA ASN A 141 31.41 -10.08 0.54
C ASN A 141 30.52 -8.85 0.61
N ILE A 142 29.49 -8.90 1.47
CA ILE A 142 28.60 -7.75 1.69
C ILE A 142 29.37 -6.63 2.38
N ARG A 143 29.35 -5.45 1.75
CA ARG A 143 29.83 -4.21 2.35
C ARG A 143 28.68 -3.55 3.10
N TYR A 144 28.96 -3.09 4.30
CA TYR A 144 28.00 -2.39 5.14
C TYR A 144 28.31 -0.90 5.19
N LYS A 145 27.28 -0.09 5.41
CA LYS A 145 27.41 1.35 5.65
C LYS A 145 28.25 1.57 6.90
N VAL A 146 29.23 2.47 6.80
CA VAL A 146 30.11 2.85 7.91
C VAL A 146 29.97 4.35 8.17
N TYR A 147 29.83 4.72 9.44
CA TYR A 147 29.84 6.11 9.90
C TYR A 147 30.79 6.22 11.09
N ASN A 148 31.70 7.20 11.07
CA ASN A 148 32.75 7.37 12.10
C ASN A 148 33.52 6.06 12.42
N GLY A 149 33.85 5.28 11.38
CA GLY A 149 34.59 4.02 11.52
C GLY A 149 33.81 2.83 12.06
N LYS A 150 32.51 2.99 12.39
CA LYS A 150 31.65 1.90 12.88
C LYS A 150 30.56 1.56 11.87
N ARG A 151 30.21 0.27 11.78
CA ARG A 151 29.07 -0.18 10.96
C ARG A 151 27.78 0.42 11.51
N VAL A 152 26.94 0.93 10.61
CA VAL A 152 25.65 1.52 10.97
C VAL A 152 24.64 0.40 11.19
N LEU A 153 24.23 0.23 12.45
CA LEU A 153 23.12 -0.64 12.85
C LEU A 153 21.82 0.16 12.72
N SER A 154 20.82 -0.40 12.04
CA SER A 154 19.47 0.16 11.95
C SER A 154 18.48 -0.83 12.54
N SER A 155 17.78 -0.41 13.57
CA SER A 155 16.64 -1.10 14.17
C SER A 155 15.36 -0.32 13.91
N ILE A 156 14.22 -1.00 14.08
CA ILE A 156 12.92 -0.35 14.05
C ILE A 156 12.71 0.49 15.32
N ASN A 157 12.15 1.69 15.20
CA ASN A 157 11.82 2.53 16.35
C ASN A 157 10.31 2.46 16.63
N ILE A 158 9.94 1.58 17.57
CA ILE A 158 8.54 1.36 17.97
C ILE A 158 7.92 2.62 18.56
N ASN A 159 8.68 3.40 19.32
CA ASN A 159 8.19 4.65 19.88
C ASN A 159 7.81 5.65 18.78
N SER A 160 8.61 5.74 17.71
CA SER A 160 8.29 6.58 16.56
C SER A 160 7.06 6.08 15.81
N ILE A 161 6.89 4.77 15.64
CA ILE A 161 5.69 4.18 15.01
C ILE A 161 4.44 4.49 15.84
N ASN A 162 4.51 4.32 17.15
CA ASN A 162 3.40 4.64 18.07
C ASN A 162 3.07 6.14 18.08
N LYS A 163 4.09 7.01 18.05
CA LYS A 163 3.86 8.46 17.89
C LYS A 163 3.16 8.78 16.58
N LEU A 164 3.62 8.18 15.47
CA LEU A 164 3.03 8.40 14.15
C LEU A 164 1.59 7.89 14.09
N SER A 165 1.29 6.74 14.68
CA SER A 165 -0.06 6.17 14.74
C SER A 165 -0.99 7.03 15.57
N ASN A 166 -0.52 7.59 16.69
CA ASN A 166 -1.29 8.51 17.50
C ASN A 166 -1.61 9.81 16.75
N ILE A 167 -0.65 10.35 16.00
CA ILE A 167 -0.85 11.55 15.17
C ILE A 167 -1.87 11.30 14.06
N LEU A 168 -1.84 10.10 13.46
CA LEU A 168 -2.74 9.68 12.38
C LEU A 168 -4.07 9.10 12.86
N GLU A 169 -4.25 8.94 14.18
CA GLU A 169 -5.36 8.18 14.79
C GLU A 169 -5.56 6.80 14.13
N SER A 170 -4.45 6.15 13.80
CA SER A 170 -4.42 4.87 13.09
C SER A 170 -3.99 3.74 14.00
N GLU A 171 -4.32 2.52 13.61
CA GLU A 171 -3.67 1.34 14.19
C GLU A 171 -2.29 1.14 13.58
N ASN A 172 -1.44 0.43 14.34
CA ASN A 172 -0.14 0.02 13.87
C ASN A 172 0.12 -1.45 14.23
N ILE A 173 0.98 -2.10 13.45
CA ILE A 173 1.48 -3.44 13.73
C ILE A 173 2.92 -3.56 13.25
N ILE A 174 3.71 -4.40 13.93
CA ILE A 174 5.08 -4.69 13.54
C ILE A 174 5.10 -5.96 12.69
N LEU A 175 5.80 -5.91 11.57
CA LEU A 175 5.99 -7.00 10.63
C LEU A 175 7.48 -7.39 10.61
N ASN A 176 7.79 -8.57 11.13
CA ASN A 176 9.14 -9.12 11.18
C ASN A 176 9.25 -10.54 10.59
N ASP A 177 8.14 -11.28 10.50
CA ASP A 177 8.05 -12.63 9.94
C ASP A 177 6.86 -12.72 8.97
N PHE A 178 7.01 -13.57 7.95
CA PHE A 178 5.95 -13.93 7.02
C PHE A 178 4.74 -14.59 7.71
N LYS A 179 4.95 -15.31 8.81
CA LYS A 179 3.88 -16.04 9.50
C LYS A 179 2.72 -15.12 9.91
N ASP A 180 3.03 -13.85 10.19
CA ASP A 180 2.07 -12.87 10.68
C ASP A 180 1.22 -12.26 9.54
N PHE A 181 1.52 -12.56 8.26
CA PHE A 181 0.80 -11.98 7.12
C PHE A 181 -0.69 -12.24 7.18
N GLY A 182 -1.10 -13.49 7.45
CA GLY A 182 -2.52 -13.86 7.51
C GLY A 182 -3.29 -13.04 8.53
N ASP A 183 -2.75 -12.97 9.75
CA ASP A 183 -3.37 -12.26 10.88
C ASP A 183 -3.43 -10.75 10.63
N ILE A 184 -2.34 -10.16 10.12
CA ILE A 184 -2.29 -8.74 9.78
C ILE A 184 -3.31 -8.40 8.69
N ILE A 185 -3.40 -9.22 7.64
CA ILE A 185 -4.34 -8.99 6.54
C ILE A 185 -5.79 -9.11 7.05
N SER A 186 -6.07 -10.09 7.92
CA SER A 186 -7.38 -10.22 8.56
C SER A 186 -7.73 -8.96 9.36
N LEU A 187 -6.80 -8.48 10.20
CA LEU A 187 -7.01 -7.27 11.00
C LEU A 187 -7.31 -6.03 10.13
N ILE A 188 -6.56 -5.85 9.04
CA ILE A 188 -6.80 -4.75 8.08
C ILE A 188 -8.20 -4.91 7.45
N ASN A 189 -8.59 -6.12 7.07
CA ASN A 189 -9.87 -6.38 6.44
C ASN A 189 -11.05 -6.24 7.40
N ASP A 190 -10.91 -6.64 8.66
CA ASP A 190 -11.95 -6.45 9.67
C ASP A 190 -12.20 -4.96 9.94
N LYS A 191 -11.14 -4.16 9.90
CA LYS A 191 -11.22 -2.72 10.12
C LYS A 191 -11.71 -1.94 8.90
N PHE A 192 -11.25 -2.30 7.70
CA PHE A 192 -11.49 -1.53 6.48
C PHE A 192 -12.30 -2.28 5.42
N GLY A 193 -12.19 -3.59 5.32
CA GLY A 193 -12.81 -4.41 4.27
C GLY A 193 -14.32 -4.64 4.43
N ILE A 194 -14.87 -4.65 5.65
CA ILE A 194 -16.31 -4.93 5.87
C ILE A 194 -17.20 -3.70 5.56
N THR A 195 -16.63 -2.50 5.43
CA THR A 195 -17.42 -1.26 5.36
C THR A 195 -17.59 -0.66 3.96
N PHE A 196 -16.89 -1.14 2.93
CA PHE A 196 -16.97 -0.57 1.57
C PHE A 196 -17.90 -1.33 0.60
N ASP A 197 -18.25 -2.58 0.90
CA ASP A 197 -19.11 -3.40 0.01
C ASP A 197 -20.62 -3.05 0.07
N ASN A 198 -21.03 -2.10 0.93
CA ASN A 198 -22.43 -1.65 1.03
C ASN A 198 -22.77 -0.38 0.24
N VAL A 199 -21.85 0.15 -0.58
CA VAL A 199 -22.19 1.23 -1.53
C VAL A 199 -22.71 0.60 -2.83
N SER A 200 -23.99 0.21 -2.77
CA SER A 200 -24.94 0.07 -3.89
C SER A 200 -24.37 -0.35 -5.25
N LEU A 201 -23.94 -1.61 -5.36
CA LEU A 201 -23.88 -2.27 -6.67
C LEU A 201 -25.29 -2.49 -7.26
N ASP A 202 -26.37 -2.45 -6.45
CA ASP A 202 -27.73 -2.57 -6.98
C ASP A 202 -28.14 -1.36 -7.86
N ASP A 203 -27.79 -0.12 -7.50
CA ASP A 203 -28.31 1.06 -8.22
C ASP A 203 -27.78 1.23 -9.65
N LYS A 204 -26.55 0.78 -9.93
CA LYS A 204 -25.93 0.91 -11.27
C LYS A 204 -26.30 -0.24 -12.21
N PHE A 205 -26.52 -1.44 -11.67
CA PHE A 205 -26.93 -2.58 -12.49
C PHE A 205 -28.43 -2.58 -12.80
N ASP A 206 -29.29 -2.05 -11.93
CA ASP A 206 -30.74 -2.07 -12.16
C ASP A 206 -31.17 -1.23 -13.38
N ASN A 207 -30.58 -0.04 -13.53
CA ASN A 207 -30.85 0.82 -14.68
C ASN A 207 -30.41 0.20 -16.02
N THR A 208 -29.32 -0.57 -16.05
CA THR A 208 -28.86 -1.23 -17.29
C THR A 208 -29.78 -2.38 -17.72
N ARG A 209 -30.40 -3.09 -16.77
CA ARG A 209 -31.35 -4.18 -17.07
C ARG A 209 -32.64 -3.66 -17.67
N ILE A 210 -33.16 -2.55 -17.16
CA ILE A 210 -34.37 -1.89 -17.68
C ILE A 210 -34.13 -1.43 -19.13
N ILE A 211 -32.99 -0.80 -19.40
CA ILE A 211 -32.62 -0.35 -20.76
C ILE A 211 -32.50 -1.55 -21.72
N LEU A 212 -31.88 -2.65 -21.29
CA LEU A 212 -31.78 -3.88 -22.08
C LEU A 212 -33.14 -4.48 -22.40
N ILE A 213 -34.02 -4.64 -21.41
CA ILE A 213 -35.37 -5.19 -21.60
C ILE A 213 -36.19 -4.29 -22.55
N LEU A 214 -36.10 -2.97 -22.37
CA LEU A 214 -36.79 -2.01 -23.24
C LEU A 214 -36.28 -2.07 -24.68
N SER A 215 -34.96 -2.19 -24.88
CA SER A 215 -34.36 -2.33 -26.21
C SER A 215 -34.81 -3.62 -26.90
N LEU A 216 -34.90 -4.73 -26.16
CA LEU A 216 -35.36 -6.02 -26.67
C LEU A 216 -36.84 -5.95 -27.08
N LEU A 217 -37.68 -5.31 -26.27
CA LEU A 217 -39.10 -5.09 -26.58
C LEU A 217 -39.28 -4.26 -27.85
N LEU A 218 -38.55 -3.15 -28.00
CA LEU A 218 -38.59 -2.32 -29.20
C LEU A 218 -38.11 -3.08 -30.44
N PHE A 219 -37.07 -3.90 -30.30
CA PHE A 219 -36.58 -4.75 -31.39
C PHE A 219 -37.63 -5.75 -31.85
N VAL A 220 -38.27 -6.48 -30.92
CA VAL A 220 -39.35 -7.41 -31.24
C VAL A 220 -40.53 -6.69 -31.89
N PHE A 221 -40.94 -5.53 -31.36
CA PHE A 221 -42.01 -4.73 -31.96
C PHE A 221 -41.68 -4.29 -33.39
N SER A 222 -40.42 -3.94 -33.66
CA SER A 222 -39.98 -3.54 -35.01
C SER A 222 -40.15 -4.65 -36.04
N ILE A 223 -39.91 -5.91 -35.67
CA ILE A 223 -40.07 -7.07 -36.53
C ILE A 223 -41.55 -7.23 -36.95
N PHE A 224 -42.47 -7.09 -36.00
CA PHE A 224 -43.91 -7.18 -36.29
C PHE A 224 -44.44 -6.01 -37.11
N TYR A 225 -43.90 -4.80 -36.91
CA TYR A 225 -44.28 -3.63 -37.70
C TYR A 225 -43.77 -3.73 -39.16
N LEU A 226 -42.53 -4.20 -39.37
CA LEU A 226 -41.98 -4.44 -40.71
C LEU A 226 -42.72 -5.56 -41.45
N GLY A 227 -43.15 -6.61 -40.73
CA GLY A 227 -43.91 -7.73 -41.29
C GLY A 227 -45.31 -7.39 -41.81
N ARG A 228 -45.86 -6.21 -41.48
CA ARG A 228 -47.18 -5.74 -41.92
C ARG A 228 -47.17 -4.86 -43.17
N LYS A 229 -46.00 -4.47 -43.69
CA LYS A 229 -45.86 -3.68 -44.92
C LYS A 229 -45.62 -4.52 -46.18
N LYS A 230 -46.15 -5.74 -46.22
CA LYS A 230 -46.26 -6.55 -47.44
C LYS A 230 -47.72 -6.86 -47.73
#